data_AF-A0A9E3GIN3-F1
#
_entry.id   AF-A0A9E3GIN3-F1
#
_cell.length_a   1.000
_cell.length_b   1.000
_cell.length_c   1.000
_cell.angle_alpha   90.00
_cell.angle_beta   90.00
_cell.angle_gamma   90.00
#
_symmetry.space_group_name_H-M   'P 1'
#
loop_
_entity.id
_entity.type
_entity.pdbx_description
1 polymer ?
#
loop_
_entity_poly.entity_id
_entity_poly.type
_entity_poly.pdbx_seq_one_letter_code
_entity_poly.pdbx_strand_id
1 'polypeptide(L)'
;MKFNYELYKINWEDICSDSGWATDTEFDRMDVSHCISIGFIYRKTKDYIWIFSSYEIDSMGEITFGDRTVIPANNIKTMEKING
;
A
#
# COMPACT_ATOMS: atom_id res chain seq x y z
N MET A 1 -4.96 21.78 14.08
CA MET A 1 -5.34 20.50 13.43
C MET A 1 -4.53 19.38 14.07
N LYS A 2 -5.13 18.27 14.49
CA LYS A 2 -4.40 17.17 15.12
C LYS A 2 -4.20 16.06 14.09
N PHE A 3 -2.95 15.77 13.74
CA PHE A 3 -2.60 14.68 12.83
C PHE A 3 -2.90 13.35 13.54
N ASN A 4 -3.95 12.65 13.10
CA ASN A 4 -4.51 11.48 13.78
C ASN A 4 -4.39 10.21 12.94
N TYR A 5 -3.34 10.09 12.13
CA TYR A 5 -3.12 8.90 11.32
C TYR A 5 -2.09 7.98 11.97
N GLU A 6 -2.41 6.69 12.02
CA GLU A 6 -1.53 5.67 12.57
C GLU A 6 -0.55 5.21 11.50
N LEU A 7 0.73 5.12 11.84
CA LEU A 7 1.79 4.65 10.96
C LEU A 7 1.86 3.12 10.99
N TYR A 8 1.93 2.50 9.82
CA TYR A 8 2.01 1.06 9.67
C TYR A 8 3.11 0.65 8.69
N LYS A 9 3.72 -0.50 8.97
CA LYS A 9 4.45 -1.30 7.99
C LYS A 9 3.49 -2.37 7.46
N ILE A 10 3.32 -2.41 6.15
CA ILE A 10 2.37 -3.30 5.46
C ILE A 10 3.15 -4.14 4.47
N ASN A 11 3.13 -5.46 4.65
CA ASN A 11 3.62 -6.41 3.67
C ASN A 11 2.43 -6.91 2.85
N TRP A 12 2.51 -6.84 1.52
CA TRP A 12 1.43 -7.21 0.62
C TRP A 12 1.98 -7.76 -0.70
N GLU A 13 1.12 -8.45 -1.44
CA GLU A 13 1.46 -9.00 -2.76
C GLU A 13 0.80 -8.19 -3.87
N ASP A 14 1.61 -7.70 -4.80
CA ASP A 14 1.12 -7.04 -6.01
C ASP A 14 0.98 -8.02 -7.16
N ILE A 15 -0.06 -7.80 -7.96
CA ILE A 15 -0.36 -8.65 -9.11
C ILE A 15 0.66 -8.33 -10.21
N CYS A 16 1.40 -9.35 -10.63
CA CYS A 16 2.32 -9.25 -11.76
C CYS A 16 1.68 -9.83 -13.02
N SER A 17 1.96 -9.19 -14.15
CA SER A 17 1.53 -9.65 -15.47
C SER A 17 2.66 -9.48 -16.46
N ASP A 18 2.80 -10.43 -17.37
CA ASP A 18 3.69 -10.35 -18.52
C ASP A 18 2.86 -10.40 -19.82
N SER A 19 3.28 -9.65 -20.84
CA SER A 19 2.57 -9.56 -22.13
C SER A 19 3.21 -10.40 -23.24
N GLY A 20 4.26 -11.15 -22.93
CA GLY A 20 4.96 -12.02 -23.85
C GLY A 20 4.30 -13.38 -24.06
N TRP A 21 4.84 -14.15 -25.01
CA TRP A 21 4.58 -15.57 -25.11
C TRP A 21 5.53 -16.31 -24.18
N ALA A 22 4.99 -17.18 -23.34
CA ALA A 22 5.75 -17.98 -22.39
C ALA A 22 5.49 -19.47 -22.58
N THR A 23 6.52 -20.27 -22.38
CA THR A 23 6.41 -21.71 -22.13
C THR A 23 5.79 -21.98 -20.76
N ASP A 24 5.32 -23.21 -20.53
CA ASP A 24 4.84 -23.66 -19.22
C ASP A 24 5.87 -23.42 -18.11
N THR A 25 7.13 -23.73 -18.38
CA THR A 25 8.24 -23.56 -17.43
C THR A 25 8.49 -22.09 -17.08
N GLU A 26 8.33 -21.17 -18.03
CA GLU A 26 8.46 -19.74 -17.78
C GLU A 26 7.27 -19.21 -16.97
N PHE A 27 6.06 -19.68 -17.27
CA PHE A 27 4.86 -19.28 -16.56
C PHE A 27 4.81 -19.83 -15.12
N ASP A 28 5.23 -21.07 -14.89
CA ASP A 28 5.33 -21.68 -13.55
C ASP A 28 6.34 -20.97 -12.64
N ARG A 29 7.27 -20.21 -13.21
CA ARG A 29 8.24 -19.38 -12.47
C ARG A 29 7.74 -17.96 -12.23
N MET A 30 6.63 -17.55 -12.84
CA MET A 30 6.03 -16.27 -12.51
C MET A 30 5.52 -16.32 -11.07
N ASP A 31 5.72 -15.20 -10.38
CA ASP A 31 5.28 -15.03 -9.01
C ASP A 31 4.74 -13.60 -8.84
N VAL A 32 4.02 -13.39 -7.76
CA VAL A 32 3.57 -12.06 -7.34
C VAL A 32 4.75 -11.22 -6.84
N SER A 33 4.61 -9.90 -6.86
CA SER A 33 5.62 -9.03 -6.25
C SER A 33 5.38 -8.94 -4.75
N HIS A 34 6.39 -9.27 -3.94
CA HIS A 34 6.32 -9.08 -2.49
C HIS A 34 6.72 -7.65 -2.13
N CYS A 35 5.71 -6.82 -1.84
CA CYS A 35 5.87 -5.40 -1.58
C CYS A 35 5.86 -5.09 -0.09
N ILE A 36 6.63 -4.07 0.30
CA ILE A 36 6.62 -3.48 1.64
C ILE A 36 6.30 -2.00 1.51
N SER A 37 5.23 -1.55 2.16
CA SER A 37 4.88 -0.14 2.24
C SER A 37 4.88 0.32 3.69
N ILE A 38 5.52 1.46 3.97
CA ILE A 38 5.46 2.13 5.26
C ILE A 38 4.67 3.42 5.06
N GLY A 39 3.52 3.53 5.71
CA GLY A 39 2.61 4.63 5.47
C GLY A 39 1.53 4.78 6.53
N PHE A 40 0.91 5.95 6.53
CA PHE A 40 -0.19 6.30 7.40
C PHE A 40 -1.52 5.79 6.83
N ILE A 41 -2.36 5.18 7.66
CA ILE A 41 -3.70 4.71 7.22
C ILE A 41 -4.63 5.90 7.04
N TYR A 42 -4.97 6.26 5.80
CA TYR A 42 -5.99 7.26 5.52
C TYR A 42 -7.41 6.71 5.73
N ARG A 43 -7.66 5.50 5.23
CA ARG A 43 -8.95 4.82 5.33
C ARG A 43 -8.76 3.31 5.28
N LYS A 44 -9.56 2.57 6.04
CA LYS A 44 -9.59 1.11 6.01
C LYS A 44 -11.04 0.63 5.92
N THR A 45 -11.32 -0.24 4.96
CA THR A 45 -12.57 -0.97 4.84
C THR A 45 -12.30 -2.48 4.88
N LYS A 46 -13.36 -3.29 4.76
CA LYS A 46 -13.22 -4.75 4.61
C LYS A 46 -12.44 -5.12 3.35
N ASP A 47 -12.61 -4.37 2.27
CA ASP A 47 -12.13 -4.75 0.95
C ASP A 47 -10.84 -4.03 0.55
N TYR A 48 -10.56 -2.85 1.12
CA TYR A 48 -9.47 -1.99 0.68
C TYR A 48 -8.86 -1.17 1.83
N ILE A 49 -7.59 -0.82 1.67
CA ILE A 49 -6.84 0.02 2.59
C ILE A 49 -6.14 1.13 1.80
N TRP A 50 -6.37 2.37 2.20
CA TRP A 50 -5.73 3.56 1.65
C TRP A 50 -4.62 3.99 2.58
N ILE A 51 -3.42 4.13 2.03
CA ILE A 51 -2.26 4.65 2.73
C ILE A 51 -1.64 5.84 1.99
N PHE A 52 -0.87 6.63 2.73
CA PHE A 52 -0.01 7.70 2.20
C PHE A 52 1.28 7.75 3.00
N SER A 53 2.40 8.14 2.38
CA SER A 53 3.68 8.32 3.09
C SER A 53 4.18 9.76 3.16
N SER A 54 3.53 10.69 2.45
CA SER A 54 3.84 12.12 2.52
C SER A 54 2.57 12.97 2.55
N TYR A 55 2.65 14.16 3.14
CA TYR A 55 1.57 15.13 3.12
C TYR A 55 2.12 16.56 3.20
N GLU A 56 1.37 17.51 2.66
CA GLU A 56 1.61 18.95 2.77
C GLU A 56 0.41 19.60 3.45
N ILE A 57 0.68 20.59 4.29
CA ILE A 57 -0.36 21.45 4.88
C ILE A 57 -0.12 22.86 4.34
N ASP A 58 -1.10 23.42 3.65
CA ASP A 58 -0.99 24.77 3.09
C ASP A 58 -1.24 25.88 4.13
N SER A 59 -1.16 27.14 3.71
CA SER A 59 -1.37 28.31 4.57
C SER A 59 -2.81 28.47 5.07
N MET A 60 -3.78 27.80 4.42
CA MET A 60 -5.18 27.75 4.83
C MET A 60 -5.51 26.54 5.71
N GLY A 61 -4.55 25.62 5.89
CA GLY A 61 -4.68 24.42 6.70
C GLY A 61 -5.25 23.21 5.95
N GLU A 62 -5.37 23.28 4.62
CA GLU A 62 -5.78 22.14 3.80
C GLU A 62 -4.64 21.13 3.68
N ILE A 63 -4.98 19.83 3.76
CA ILE A 63 -4.00 18.74 3.69
C ILE A 63 -4.05 18.10 2.31
N THR A 64 -2.90 18.07 1.62
CA THR A 64 -2.70 17.27 0.41
C THR A 64 -1.88 16.03 0.72
N PHE A 65 -2.34 14.85 0.28
CA PHE A 65 -1.66 13.57 0.53
C PHE A 65 -0.85 13.11 -0.69
N GLY A 66 0.42 12.78 -0.48
CA GLY A 66 1.36 12.24 -1.48
C GLY A 66 1.64 10.75 -1.26
N ASP A 67 2.27 10.11 -2.25
CA ASP A 67 2.66 8.69 -2.21
C ASP A 67 1.51 7.78 -1.74
N ARG A 68 0.38 7.92 -2.42
CA ARG A 68 -0.88 7.27 -2.05
C ARG A 68 -0.98 5.91 -2.71
N THR A 69 -1.33 4.90 -1.92
CA THR A 69 -1.57 3.54 -2.42
C THR A 69 -2.90 3.03 -1.89
N VAL A 70 -3.64 2.34 -2.77
CA VAL A 70 -4.84 1.59 -2.39
C VAL A 70 -4.53 0.12 -2.54
N ILE A 71 -4.58 -0.62 -1.44
CA ILE A 71 -4.25 -2.04 -1.40
C ILE A 71 -5.54 -2.83 -1.13
N PRO A 72 -5.93 -3.80 -1.97
CA PRO A 72 -6.99 -4.73 -1.62
C PRO A 72 -6.65 -5.46 -0.31
N ALA A 73 -7.59 -5.54 0.62
CA ALA A 73 -7.33 -6.13 1.93
C ALA A 73 -6.85 -7.59 1.84
N ASN A 74 -7.32 -8.33 0.83
CA ASN A 74 -6.92 -9.72 0.58
C ASN A 74 -5.47 -9.88 0.12
N ASN A 75 -4.85 -8.82 -0.42
CA ASN A 75 -3.46 -8.86 -0.86
C ASN A 75 -2.49 -8.61 0.31
N ILE A 76 -2.98 -8.20 1.47
CA ILE A 76 -2.15 -7.88 2.64
C ILE A 76 -1.80 -9.16 3.39
N LYS A 77 -0.51 -9.36 3.63
CA LYS A 77 0.03 -10.49 4.40
C LYS A 77 0.17 -10.16 5.87
N THR A 78 0.76 -9.00 6.16
CA THR A 78 0.90 -8.51 7.54
C THR A 78 0.76 -7.00 7.59
N MET A 79 0.29 -6.52 8.74
CA MET A 79 0.10 -5.12 9.03
C MET A 79 0.53 -4.85 10.47
N GLU A 80 1.66 -4.19 10.62
CA GLU A 80 2.30 -3.92 11.91
C GLU A 80 2.23 -2.44 12.21
N LYS A 81 1.57 -2.08 13.32
CA LYS A 81 1.52 -0.68 13.76
C LYS A 81 2.91 -0.29 14.27
N ILE A 82 3.45 0.80 13.74
CA ILE A 82 4.69 1.39 14.23
C ILE A 82 4.30 2.36 15.35
N ASN A 83 4.52 1.93 16.60
CA ASN A 83 4.41 2.82 17.74
C ASN A 83 5.72 3.62 17.87
N GLY A 84 5.60 4.93 17.97
CA GLY A 84 6.72 5.82 18.34
C GLY A 84 6.99 5.82 19.83
#